data_AF-A0A2P7S1N7-F1
#
_entry.id   AF-A0A2P7S1N7-F1
#
_cell.length_a   1.000
_cell.length_b   1.000
_cell.length_c   1.000
_cell.angle_alpha   90.00
_cell.angle_beta   90.00
_cell.angle_gamma   90.00
#
_symmetry.space_group_name_H-M   'P 1'
#
loop_
_entity.id
_entity.type
_entity.pdbx_description
1 polymer ?
#
loop_
_entity_poly.entity_id
_entity_poly.type
_entity_poly.pdbx_seq_one_letter_code
_entity_poly.pdbx_strand_id
1 'polypeptide(L)'
;MSATCRRTPTCRASSCDDTGRLPRGGRSRQCPRENRSTDAGAFSSLSGQAGLGHVRQLLRQFFLTLGVATLALVTADGPATAQTLVPPGNVHAEQPPIPGASSRRTKSGGTTFDAKYRKVYRLLKTDAKLRSKIKEQAAAYGIDPMHMVGAIVGEHTYNVDAYDRLQTYYVKAVSYLSSKLHFAYEGEDVTDFIQRPQFQTCADQQGSDALWTCREQVWNRDFRGKTVDGKAFPDNRFSAVFFQPFYAGQTFGIGQLNPLTALQMSDLVHEVSGLPRLDAGNPNQVYETIMEPDLTLAYVAATLKSAIEAYRDIAGFDISQNPGITATLYNTGNPEERAYFLRTENEARVAEGKEPRLPEENYYGWLVNEKLPELQALF
;
A
#
# COMPACT_ATOMS: atom_id res chain seq x y z
N MET A 1 -12.14 -43.01 26.28
CA MET A 1 -12.20 -41.53 26.35
C MET A 1 -10.83 -40.98 25.98
N SER A 2 -10.64 -40.50 24.75
CA SER A 2 -9.37 -39.91 24.29
C SER A 2 -9.40 -38.40 24.52
N ALA A 3 -8.45 -37.88 25.31
CA ALA A 3 -8.30 -36.44 25.53
C ALA A 3 -7.51 -35.79 24.38
N THR A 4 -8.08 -34.78 23.74
CA THR A 4 -7.45 -33.92 22.73
C THR A 4 -6.78 -32.71 23.40
N CYS A 5 -5.56 -32.37 22.97
CA CYS A 5 -4.78 -31.26 23.51
C CYS A 5 -5.22 -29.94 22.86
N ARG A 6 -5.81 -29.00 23.62
CA ARG A 6 -6.11 -27.64 23.12
C ARG A 6 -4.84 -26.78 23.15
N ARG A 7 -4.45 -26.23 22.00
CA ARG A 7 -3.38 -25.21 21.90
C ARG A 7 -3.88 -23.89 22.49
N THR A 8 -3.18 -23.37 23.49
CA THR A 8 -3.28 -21.98 23.98
C THR A 8 -1.92 -21.28 23.79
N PRO A 9 -1.86 -19.94 23.70
CA PRO A 9 -0.70 -19.22 23.15
C PRO A 9 0.58 -19.25 23.99
N THR A 10 0.58 -19.89 25.16
CA THR A 10 1.65 -19.76 26.17
C THR A 10 2.47 -21.04 26.40
N CYS A 11 2.26 -22.11 25.63
CA CYS A 11 3.03 -23.36 25.76
C CYS A 11 4.01 -23.59 24.59
N ARG A 12 5.32 -23.65 24.87
CA ARG A 12 6.37 -24.00 23.90
C ARG A 12 6.18 -25.43 23.34
N ALA A 13 6.29 -25.57 22.02
CA ALA A 13 6.00 -26.76 21.22
C ALA A 13 7.04 -27.90 21.33
N SER A 14 7.28 -28.45 22.53
CA SER A 14 8.26 -29.55 22.71
C SER A 14 7.69 -30.83 23.33
N SER A 15 6.37 -31.00 23.37
CA SER A 15 5.75 -32.13 24.09
C SER A 15 4.63 -32.89 23.34
N CYS A 16 4.50 -32.70 22.03
CA CYS A 16 3.56 -33.46 21.19
C CYS A 16 4.30 -34.06 19.99
N ASP A 17 4.00 -35.32 19.66
CA ASP A 17 4.50 -35.97 18.45
C ASP A 17 3.80 -35.41 17.19
N ASP A 18 4.37 -35.62 16.00
CA ASP A 18 3.94 -35.02 14.71
C ASP A 18 2.49 -35.33 14.29
N THR A 19 1.78 -36.19 15.03
CA THR A 19 0.36 -36.55 14.83
C THR A 19 -0.59 -35.94 15.88
N GLY A 20 -0.10 -35.10 16.79
CA GLY A 20 -0.92 -34.38 17.77
C GLY A 20 -1.47 -35.25 18.91
N ARG A 21 -0.86 -36.40 19.22
CA ARG A 21 -1.20 -37.25 20.37
C ARG A 21 -0.13 -37.21 21.45
N LEU A 22 -0.55 -37.37 22.71
CA LEU A 22 0.38 -37.56 23.85
C LEU A 22 1.06 -38.94 23.75
N PRO A 23 2.38 -39.03 23.98
CA PRO A 23 3.07 -40.32 24.05
C PRO A 23 2.55 -41.14 25.24
N ARG A 24 2.26 -42.42 25.00
CA ARG A 24 1.79 -43.36 26.04
C ARG A 24 2.92 -43.59 27.05
N GLY A 25 2.74 -43.11 28.28
CA GLY A 25 3.59 -43.50 29.44
C GLY A 25 4.14 -42.39 30.34
N GLY A 26 3.85 -41.11 30.12
CA GLY A 26 4.38 -40.01 30.94
C GLY A 26 3.35 -39.42 31.93
N ARG A 27 3.71 -39.31 33.22
CA ARG A 27 2.88 -38.62 34.25
C ARG A 27 2.71 -37.14 33.92
N SER A 28 1.49 -36.63 34.09
CA SER A 28 1.12 -35.22 33.88
C SER A 28 1.87 -34.29 34.84
N ARG A 29 2.74 -33.41 34.31
CA ARG A 29 3.25 -32.26 35.07
C ARG A 29 2.30 -31.07 34.85
N GLN A 30 1.67 -30.61 35.92
CA GLN A 30 0.84 -29.40 35.94
C GLN A 30 1.71 -28.16 35.73
N CYS A 31 1.22 -27.19 34.95
CA CYS A 31 1.78 -25.85 34.84
C CYS A 31 1.54 -25.07 36.15
N PRO A 32 2.53 -24.34 36.70
CA PRO A 32 2.33 -23.60 37.94
C PRO A 32 1.58 -22.27 37.71
N ARG A 33 0.64 -21.99 38.61
CA ARG A 33 -0.06 -20.70 38.75
C ARG A 33 0.83 -19.71 39.51
N GLU A 34 0.75 -18.46 39.06
CA GLU A 34 1.22 -17.25 39.74
C GLU A 34 0.57 -17.12 41.13
N ASN A 35 1.34 -16.77 42.16
CA ASN A 35 0.81 -16.08 43.34
C ASN A 35 1.91 -15.27 44.06
N ARG A 36 1.49 -14.07 44.47
CA ARG A 36 2.24 -12.96 45.06
C ARG A 36 2.07 -12.96 46.59
N SER A 37 3.07 -12.43 47.32
CA SER A 37 3.06 -11.97 48.74
C SER A 37 2.81 -13.05 49.82
N THR A 38 3.36 -13.05 51.04
CA THR A 38 4.13 -12.13 51.92
C THR A 38 4.63 -12.96 53.12
N ASP A 39 5.40 -12.32 54.01
CA ASP A 39 5.87 -12.75 55.35
C ASP A 39 7.25 -13.42 55.42
N ALA A 40 8.30 -12.89 56.07
CA ALA A 40 8.53 -12.19 57.34
C ALA A 40 9.12 -13.13 58.43
N GLY A 41 10.28 -12.71 58.97
CA GLY A 41 10.93 -13.24 60.18
C GLY A 41 12.03 -14.30 59.93
N ALA A 42 13.19 -14.30 60.57
CA ALA A 42 13.77 -13.45 61.61
C ALA A 42 15.27 -13.76 61.76
N PHE A 43 16.04 -12.69 62.01
CA PHE A 43 17.23 -12.51 62.85
C PHE A 43 18.06 -13.70 63.38
N SER A 44 19.40 -13.56 63.26
CA SER A 44 20.41 -13.48 64.36
C SER A 44 21.80 -13.32 63.73
N SER A 45 22.43 -12.14 63.78
CA SER A 45 23.30 -11.62 64.86
C SER A 45 24.74 -12.17 64.82
N LEU A 46 25.71 -11.29 64.55
CA LEU A 46 26.85 -11.02 65.46
C LEU A 46 27.72 -9.83 64.97
N SER A 47 27.82 -8.82 65.86
CA SER A 47 28.99 -7.96 66.21
C SER A 47 29.83 -7.29 65.10
N GLY A 48 30.19 -6.00 65.14
CA GLY A 48 30.12 -4.96 66.16
C GLY A 48 31.23 -3.92 65.93
N GLN A 49 30.90 -2.65 66.23
CA GLN A 49 31.76 -1.47 66.47
C GLN A 49 32.48 -0.77 65.30
N ALA A 50 32.06 0.47 65.00
CA ALA A 50 32.85 1.70 65.27
C ALA A 50 32.23 2.95 64.59
N GLY A 51 32.25 4.09 65.30
CA GLY A 51 32.44 5.41 64.69
C GLY A 51 31.21 6.31 64.47
N LEU A 52 30.60 6.82 65.54
CA LEU A 52 29.77 8.02 65.48
C LEU A 52 30.65 9.28 65.45
N GLY A 53 30.34 10.19 64.54
CA GLY A 53 30.88 11.55 64.49
C GLY A 53 31.73 11.74 63.25
N HIS A 54 31.11 12.29 62.19
CA HIS A 54 31.71 13.13 61.13
C HIS A 54 30.73 13.37 59.94
N VAL A 55 29.51 12.83 59.94
CA VAL A 55 28.58 12.94 58.77
C VAL A 55 27.42 13.92 59.01
N ARG A 56 27.57 14.92 59.89
CA ARG A 56 26.55 15.96 60.11
C ARG A 56 26.82 17.29 59.42
N GLN A 57 27.90 17.39 58.63
CA GLN A 57 28.32 18.65 57.99
C GLN A 57 28.58 18.53 56.48
N LEU A 58 28.07 17.49 55.83
CA LEU A 58 28.14 17.30 54.37
C LEU A 58 26.77 17.15 53.68
N LEU A 59 25.67 17.21 54.45
CA LEU A 59 24.30 17.09 53.92
C LEU A 59 23.57 18.42 53.71
N ARG A 60 24.26 19.56 53.91
CA ARG A 60 23.69 20.91 53.71
C ARG A 60 24.25 21.69 52.52
N GLN A 61 25.24 21.14 51.80
CA GLN A 61 25.80 21.77 50.59
C GLN A 61 25.55 20.98 49.30
N PHE A 62 24.91 19.80 49.39
CA PHE A 62 24.49 19.04 48.20
C PHE A 62 23.06 19.33 47.72
N PHE A 63 22.30 20.15 48.46
CA PHE A 63 20.93 20.56 48.10
C PHE A 63 20.84 21.96 47.46
N LEU A 64 21.96 22.55 47.05
CA LEU A 64 22.01 23.87 46.40
C LEU A 64 22.76 23.90 45.06
N THR A 65 23.05 22.73 44.49
CA THR A 65 23.58 22.58 43.11
C THR A 65 22.83 21.53 42.28
N LEU A 66 21.67 21.05 42.76
CA LEU A 66 20.80 20.12 42.04
C LEU A 66 19.37 20.66 41.89
N GLY A 67 19.26 21.97 41.61
CA GLY A 67 17.98 22.69 41.55
C GLY A 67 17.83 23.66 40.36
N VAL A 68 18.68 23.59 39.34
CA VAL A 68 18.62 24.51 38.16
C VAL A 68 18.83 23.80 36.81
N ALA A 69 18.86 22.46 36.72
CA ALA A 69 19.13 21.76 35.45
C ALA A 69 17.95 20.91 34.94
N THR A 70 16.71 21.37 35.13
CA THR A 70 15.50 20.70 34.62
C THR A 70 14.48 21.70 34.10
N LEU A 71 14.88 22.59 33.18
CA LEU A 71 13.92 23.29 32.32
C LEU A 71 14.59 23.84 31.06
N ALA A 72 14.70 23.01 30.02
CA ALA A 72 14.67 23.39 28.60
C ALA A 72 15.01 22.17 27.71
N LEU A 73 14.22 21.11 27.78
CA LEU A 73 13.94 20.34 26.58
C LEU A 73 12.89 21.13 25.83
N VAL A 74 13.33 22.16 25.09
CA VAL A 74 12.52 22.73 24.02
C VAL A 74 12.48 21.62 22.98
N THR A 75 11.38 20.88 22.91
CA THR A 75 11.04 20.17 21.69
C THR A 75 11.01 21.25 20.62
N ALA A 76 11.94 21.17 19.67
CA ALA A 76 11.81 21.90 18.42
C ALA A 76 10.68 21.22 17.65
N ASP A 77 9.44 21.45 18.09
CA ASP A 77 8.27 21.25 17.25
C ASP A 77 8.39 22.32 16.17
N GLY A 78 9.00 21.94 15.04
CA GLY A 78 8.93 22.73 13.83
C GLY A 78 7.46 23.03 13.52
N PRO A 79 7.14 24.12 12.80
CA PRO A 79 5.76 24.42 12.45
C PRO A 79 5.16 23.19 11.77
N ALA A 80 4.16 22.57 12.39
CA ALA A 80 3.33 21.60 11.72
C ALA A 80 2.61 22.37 10.62
N THR A 81 3.12 22.29 9.39
CA THR A 81 2.45 22.87 8.23
C THR A 81 1.10 22.19 8.14
N ALA A 82 0.03 22.93 8.42
CA ALA A 82 -1.32 22.41 8.30
C ALA A 82 -1.52 21.97 6.85
N GLN A 83 -1.89 20.70 6.66
CA GLN A 83 -2.16 20.17 5.33
C GLN A 83 -3.36 20.89 4.73
N THR A 84 -3.26 21.23 3.45
CA THR A 84 -4.36 21.88 2.73
C THR A 84 -5.34 20.81 2.28
N LEU A 85 -6.55 20.83 2.83
CA LEU A 85 -7.62 19.95 2.39
C LEU A 85 -8.04 20.30 0.97
N VAL A 86 -8.06 19.30 0.09
CA VAL A 86 -8.61 19.42 -1.26
C VAL A 86 -10.11 19.12 -1.20
N PRO A 87 -10.98 20.10 -1.50
CA PRO A 87 -12.42 19.90 -1.39
C PRO A 87 -12.91 18.83 -2.39
N PRO A 88 -14.04 18.14 -2.10
CA PRO A 88 -14.67 17.26 -3.08
C PRO A 88 -15.14 18.04 -4.31
N GLY A 89 -15.20 17.34 -5.45
CA GLY A 89 -15.71 17.92 -6.70
C GLY A 89 -14.61 18.32 -7.68
N ASN A 90 -15.04 18.89 -8.81
CA ASN A 90 -14.18 19.23 -9.94
C ASN A 90 -13.66 20.65 -9.85
N VAL A 91 -12.36 20.81 -10.12
CA VAL A 91 -11.76 22.12 -10.39
C VAL A 91 -12.14 22.58 -11.80
N HIS A 92 -12.30 21.65 -12.74
CA HIS A 92 -12.72 21.95 -14.11
C HIS A 92 -14.24 21.89 -14.28
N ALA A 93 -14.83 22.96 -14.81
CA ALA A 93 -16.26 23.01 -15.11
C ALA A 93 -16.68 21.99 -16.20
N GLU A 94 -15.79 21.75 -17.16
CA GLU A 94 -15.99 20.80 -18.25
C GLU A 94 -15.01 19.65 -18.15
N GLN A 95 -15.40 18.49 -18.68
CA GLN A 95 -14.57 17.30 -18.67
C GLN A 95 -13.26 17.53 -19.45
N PRO A 96 -12.09 17.25 -18.83
CA PRO A 96 -10.81 17.27 -19.54
C PRO A 96 -10.79 16.33 -20.75
N PRO A 97 -9.95 16.59 -21.77
CA PRO A 97 -9.90 15.77 -22.97
C PRO A 97 -9.64 14.28 -22.69
N ILE A 98 -10.47 13.42 -23.30
CA ILE A 98 -10.30 11.97 -23.22
C ILE A 98 -9.27 11.51 -24.26
N PRO A 99 -8.25 10.70 -23.88
CA PRO A 99 -7.26 10.19 -24.81
C PRO A 99 -7.87 9.44 -26.00
N GLY A 100 -7.35 9.69 -27.20
CA GLY A 100 -7.86 9.10 -28.44
C GLY A 100 -7.85 7.56 -28.45
N ALA A 101 -6.95 6.92 -27.72
CA ALA A 101 -6.92 5.46 -27.57
C ALA A 101 -8.18 4.93 -26.86
N SER A 102 -8.65 5.60 -25.80
CA SER A 102 -9.87 5.25 -25.08
C SER A 102 -11.11 5.40 -25.97
N SER A 103 -11.15 6.49 -26.75
CA SER A 103 -12.23 6.74 -27.72
C SER A 103 -12.24 5.69 -28.85
N ARG A 104 -11.07 5.32 -29.39
CA ARG A 104 -10.95 4.26 -30.40
C ARG A 104 -11.44 2.92 -29.88
N ARG A 105 -10.98 2.49 -28.70
CA ARG A 105 -11.43 1.21 -28.08
C ARG A 105 -12.94 1.17 -27.86
N THR A 106 -13.50 2.28 -27.34
CA THR A 106 -14.94 2.40 -27.08
C THR A 106 -15.76 2.30 -28.36
N LYS A 107 -15.31 2.97 -29.44
CA LYS A 107 -15.91 2.85 -30.77
C LYS A 107 -15.77 1.43 -31.36
N SER A 108 -14.60 0.81 -31.25
CA SER A 108 -14.37 -0.56 -31.73
C SER A 108 -15.22 -1.60 -31.00
N GLY A 109 -15.57 -1.35 -29.74
CA GLY A 109 -16.51 -2.16 -28.97
C GLY A 109 -17.99 -1.88 -29.25
N GLY A 110 -18.31 -0.96 -30.18
CA GLY A 110 -19.69 -0.63 -30.52
C GLY A 110 -20.49 0.01 -29.37
N THR A 111 -19.82 0.72 -28.46
CA THR A 111 -20.44 1.29 -27.25
C THR A 111 -20.07 2.77 -27.06
N THR A 112 -20.59 3.39 -26.00
CA THR A 112 -20.30 4.79 -25.60
C THR A 112 -19.78 4.83 -24.16
N PHE A 113 -19.12 5.91 -23.76
CA PHE A 113 -18.67 6.08 -22.38
C PHE A 113 -19.84 6.08 -21.39
N ASP A 114 -20.97 6.73 -21.72
CA ASP A 114 -22.17 6.68 -20.88
C ASP A 114 -22.71 5.25 -20.74
N ALA A 115 -22.81 4.50 -21.84
CA ALA A 115 -23.26 3.10 -21.78
C ALA A 115 -22.34 2.24 -20.90
N LYS A 116 -21.02 2.45 -20.98
CA LYS A 116 -20.02 1.78 -20.13
C LYS A 116 -20.16 2.17 -18.65
N TYR A 117 -20.31 3.46 -18.36
CA TYR A 117 -20.59 3.95 -17.01
C TYR A 117 -21.87 3.30 -16.44
N ARG A 118 -22.97 3.30 -17.20
CA ARG A 118 -24.23 2.68 -16.79
C ARG A 118 -24.09 1.19 -16.51
N LYS A 119 -23.21 0.50 -17.22
CA LYS A 119 -22.92 -0.92 -17.06
C LYS A 119 -22.18 -1.21 -15.74
N VAL A 120 -21.11 -0.47 -15.43
CA VAL A 120 -20.40 -0.60 -14.13
C VAL A 120 -21.26 -0.12 -12.95
N TYR A 121 -22.03 0.96 -13.13
CA TYR A 121 -23.00 1.41 -12.14
C TYR A 121 -24.04 0.32 -11.81
N ARG A 122 -24.60 -0.34 -12.84
CA ARG A 122 -25.55 -1.44 -12.66
C ARG A 122 -24.93 -2.60 -11.89
N LEU A 123 -23.69 -2.99 -12.23
CA LEU A 123 -22.95 -4.02 -11.51
C LEU A 123 -22.88 -3.70 -10.00
N LEU A 124 -22.41 -2.50 -9.65
CA LEU A 124 -22.32 -2.05 -8.25
C LEU A 124 -23.68 -2.01 -7.56
N LYS A 125 -24.72 -1.55 -8.27
CA LYS A 125 -26.09 -1.49 -7.74
C LYS A 125 -26.65 -2.88 -7.44
N THR A 126 -26.42 -3.86 -8.31
CA THR A 126 -27.01 -5.21 -8.18
C THR A 126 -26.18 -6.16 -7.33
N ASP A 127 -24.87 -5.96 -7.23
CA ASP A 127 -23.97 -6.84 -6.49
C ASP A 127 -23.68 -6.31 -5.08
N ALA A 128 -24.57 -6.68 -4.14
CA ALA A 128 -24.41 -6.32 -2.73
C ALA A 128 -23.16 -6.96 -2.10
N LYS A 129 -22.72 -8.13 -2.58
CA LYS A 129 -21.53 -8.82 -2.06
C LYS A 129 -20.26 -8.06 -2.45
N LEU A 130 -20.17 -7.62 -3.69
CA LEU A 130 -19.08 -6.76 -4.16
C LEU A 130 -19.03 -5.45 -3.35
N ARG A 131 -20.17 -4.76 -3.17
CA ARG A 131 -20.22 -3.54 -2.35
C ARG A 131 -19.74 -3.79 -0.92
N SER A 132 -20.14 -4.91 -0.32
CA SER A 132 -19.69 -5.29 1.03
C SER A 132 -18.17 -5.45 1.08
N LYS A 133 -17.58 -6.15 0.10
CA LYS A 133 -16.13 -6.34 0.01
C LYS A 133 -15.37 -5.03 -0.19
N ILE A 134 -15.89 -4.13 -1.04
CA ILE A 134 -15.32 -2.80 -1.21
C ILE A 134 -15.32 -2.03 0.12
N LYS A 135 -16.44 -2.05 0.86
CA LYS A 135 -16.52 -1.39 2.18
C LYS A 135 -15.56 -1.99 3.19
N GLU A 136 -15.45 -3.31 3.23
CA GLU A 136 -14.54 -4.03 4.12
C GLU A 136 -13.08 -3.68 3.84
N GLN A 137 -12.66 -3.74 2.57
CA GLN A 137 -11.30 -3.39 2.19
C GLN A 137 -11.03 -1.90 2.42
N ALA A 138 -11.92 -0.99 2.01
CA ALA A 138 -11.75 0.44 2.27
C ALA A 138 -11.56 0.74 3.77
N ALA A 139 -12.38 0.12 4.63
CA ALA A 139 -12.27 0.26 6.07
C ALA A 139 -10.95 -0.30 6.62
N ALA A 140 -10.49 -1.46 6.14
CA ALA A 140 -9.22 -2.04 6.58
C ALA A 140 -8.01 -1.13 6.30
N TYR A 141 -8.05 -0.39 5.20
CA TYR A 141 -6.99 0.55 4.80
C TYR A 141 -7.22 1.99 5.30
N GLY A 142 -8.34 2.24 5.97
CA GLY A 142 -8.68 3.55 6.53
C GLY A 142 -9.00 4.61 5.48
N ILE A 143 -9.62 4.23 4.36
CA ILE A 143 -10.04 5.13 3.29
C ILE A 143 -11.55 5.08 3.09
N ASP A 144 -12.14 6.17 2.57
CA ASP A 144 -13.55 6.17 2.14
C ASP A 144 -13.74 5.19 0.96
N PRO A 145 -14.78 4.30 0.97
CA PRO A 145 -15.03 3.38 -0.13
C PRO A 145 -15.22 4.06 -1.50
N MET A 146 -15.58 5.35 -1.54
CA MET A 146 -15.70 6.13 -2.78
C MET A 146 -14.37 6.25 -3.53
N HIS A 147 -13.21 6.16 -2.87
CA HIS A 147 -11.92 6.12 -3.58
C HIS A 147 -11.81 4.84 -4.44
N MET A 148 -12.17 3.69 -3.86
CA MET A 148 -12.17 2.40 -4.57
C MET A 148 -13.23 2.37 -5.66
N VAL A 149 -14.43 2.86 -5.37
CA VAL A 149 -15.52 2.96 -6.35
C VAL A 149 -15.11 3.89 -7.51
N GLY A 150 -14.48 5.03 -7.22
CA GLY A 150 -13.99 5.96 -8.22
C GLY A 150 -12.97 5.33 -9.16
N ALA A 151 -11.99 4.60 -8.63
CA ALA A 151 -11.01 3.87 -9.41
C ALA A 151 -11.69 2.83 -10.34
N ILE A 152 -12.56 1.98 -9.80
CA ILE A 152 -13.28 0.95 -10.56
C ILE A 152 -14.15 1.59 -11.65
N VAL A 153 -14.91 2.63 -11.32
CA VAL A 153 -15.82 3.30 -12.26
C VAL A 153 -15.03 3.97 -13.40
N GLY A 154 -13.94 4.66 -13.08
CA GLY A 154 -13.08 5.27 -14.09
C GLY A 154 -12.52 4.23 -15.07
N GLU A 155 -11.94 3.15 -14.53
CA GLU A 155 -11.32 2.08 -15.31
C GLU A 155 -12.33 1.41 -16.26
N HIS A 156 -13.50 1.06 -15.74
CA HIS A 156 -14.56 0.42 -16.51
C HIS A 156 -15.36 1.36 -17.40
N THR A 157 -15.21 2.68 -17.23
CA THR A 157 -15.80 3.65 -18.15
C THR A 157 -14.88 3.91 -19.34
N TYR A 158 -13.58 4.14 -19.12
CA TYR A 158 -12.69 4.63 -20.17
C TYR A 158 -11.68 3.60 -20.70
N ASN A 159 -11.28 2.61 -19.92
CA ASN A 159 -10.26 1.63 -20.34
C ASN A 159 -10.87 0.32 -20.82
N VAL A 160 -11.66 -0.33 -19.96
CA VAL A 160 -12.21 -1.68 -20.19
C VAL A 160 -13.73 -1.70 -20.06
N ASP A 161 -14.38 -2.83 -20.35
CA ASP A 161 -15.82 -3.03 -20.16
C ASP A 161 -16.04 -4.05 -19.03
N ALA A 162 -16.98 -3.77 -18.11
CA ALA A 162 -17.25 -4.49 -16.87
C ALA A 162 -17.80 -5.92 -17.02
N TYR A 163 -18.67 -6.23 -18.00
CA TYR A 163 -19.24 -7.60 -18.10
C TYR A 163 -18.48 -8.52 -19.04
N ASP A 164 -17.82 -8.00 -20.08
CA ASP A 164 -17.27 -8.83 -21.16
C ASP A 164 -16.09 -9.71 -20.69
N ARG A 165 -15.69 -9.59 -19.41
CA ARG A 165 -14.42 -10.13 -18.95
C ARG A 165 -14.38 -10.87 -17.64
N LEU A 166 -15.43 -11.00 -16.83
CA LEU A 166 -15.31 -11.96 -15.71
C LEU A 166 -15.05 -13.38 -16.23
N GLN A 167 -15.72 -13.77 -17.33
CA GLN A 167 -15.44 -15.03 -18.02
C GLN A 167 -14.10 -15.02 -18.76
N THR A 168 -13.78 -13.96 -19.52
CA THR A 168 -12.49 -13.86 -20.26
C THR A 168 -11.28 -13.80 -19.32
N TYR A 169 -11.38 -13.13 -18.19
CA TYR A 169 -10.33 -13.07 -17.16
C TYR A 169 -10.15 -14.43 -16.51
N TYR A 170 -11.24 -15.16 -16.23
CA TYR A 170 -11.12 -16.52 -15.72
C TYR A 170 -10.36 -17.42 -16.71
N VAL A 171 -10.70 -17.38 -18.01
CA VAL A 171 -9.98 -18.16 -19.04
C VAL A 171 -8.51 -17.74 -19.14
N LYS A 172 -8.23 -16.43 -19.12
CA LYS A 172 -6.84 -15.92 -19.10
C LYS A 172 -6.10 -16.36 -17.85
N ALA A 173 -6.71 -16.26 -16.67
CA ALA A 173 -6.12 -16.66 -15.41
C ALA A 173 -5.78 -18.14 -15.43
N VAL A 174 -6.69 -19.02 -15.87
CA VAL A 174 -6.39 -20.45 -16.05
C VAL A 174 -5.21 -20.67 -16.98
N SER A 175 -5.17 -19.98 -18.14
CA SER A 175 -4.06 -20.08 -19.08
C SER A 175 -2.72 -19.63 -18.47
N TYR A 176 -2.73 -18.61 -17.63
CA TYR A 176 -1.52 -18.08 -17.00
C TYR A 176 -1.05 -18.93 -15.83
N LEU A 177 -1.98 -19.46 -15.03
CA LEU A 177 -1.67 -20.37 -13.94
C LEU A 177 -1.11 -21.71 -14.45
N SER A 178 -1.57 -22.17 -15.62
CA SER A 178 -1.02 -23.37 -16.27
C SER A 178 0.29 -23.13 -17.02
N SER A 179 0.70 -21.88 -17.22
CA SER A 179 1.92 -21.51 -17.94
C SER A 179 3.07 -21.24 -16.97
N LYS A 180 4.31 -21.47 -17.40
CA LYS A 180 5.48 -20.99 -16.66
C LYS A 180 5.72 -19.53 -17.03
N LEU A 181 5.29 -18.61 -16.16
CA LEU A 181 5.39 -17.18 -16.41
C LEU A 181 6.80 -16.70 -16.09
N HIS A 182 7.27 -15.72 -16.87
CA HIS A 182 8.57 -15.08 -16.70
C HIS A 182 8.38 -13.57 -16.80
N PHE A 183 8.88 -12.82 -15.82
CA PHE A 183 9.00 -11.37 -15.96
C PHE A 183 10.35 -11.09 -16.61
N ALA A 184 10.36 -10.87 -17.92
CA ALA A 184 11.59 -10.78 -18.69
C ALA A 184 11.48 -9.86 -19.89
N TYR A 185 12.61 -9.32 -20.33
CA TYR A 185 12.74 -8.57 -21.58
C TYR A 185 13.86 -9.16 -22.44
N GLU A 186 13.53 -9.56 -23.67
CA GLU A 186 14.47 -10.21 -24.60
C GLU A 186 15.23 -11.39 -23.97
N GLY A 187 14.54 -12.18 -23.14
CA GLY A 187 15.09 -13.37 -22.47
C GLY A 187 15.87 -13.08 -21.18
N GLU A 188 16.05 -11.83 -20.78
CA GLU A 188 16.66 -11.44 -19.50
C GLU A 188 15.59 -11.30 -18.43
N ASP A 189 15.66 -12.10 -17.36
CA ASP A 189 14.72 -12.04 -16.23
C ASP A 189 14.88 -10.72 -15.46
N VAL A 190 13.77 -10.18 -14.95
CA VAL A 190 13.77 -8.93 -14.19
C VAL A 190 14.61 -9.05 -12.93
N THR A 191 14.65 -10.23 -12.30
CA THR A 191 15.42 -10.48 -11.08
C THR A 191 16.93 -10.43 -11.33
N ASP A 192 17.37 -10.79 -12.54
CA ASP A 192 18.75 -10.64 -13.00
C ASP A 192 19.02 -9.18 -13.43
N PHE A 193 18.11 -8.59 -14.20
CA PHE A 193 18.25 -7.23 -14.72
C PHE A 193 18.45 -6.19 -13.61
N ILE A 194 17.71 -6.31 -12.51
CA ILE A 194 17.79 -5.37 -11.37
C ILE A 194 19.05 -5.57 -10.49
N GLN A 195 19.93 -6.52 -10.80
CA GLN A 195 21.24 -6.66 -10.13
C GLN A 195 22.31 -5.73 -10.71
N ARG A 196 22.03 -5.04 -11.81
CA ARG A 196 23.00 -4.15 -12.46
C ARG A 196 23.41 -2.98 -11.55
N PRO A 197 24.64 -2.45 -11.70
CA PRO A 197 25.16 -1.38 -10.82
C PRO A 197 24.27 -0.14 -10.71
N GLN A 198 23.53 0.22 -11.77
CA GLN A 198 22.60 1.35 -11.80
C GLN A 198 21.52 1.24 -10.71
N PHE A 199 21.13 0.03 -10.32
CA PHE A 199 20.11 -0.23 -9.30
C PHE A 199 20.65 -0.24 -7.86
N GLN A 200 21.97 -0.16 -7.66
CA GLN A 200 22.58 -0.18 -6.31
C GLN A 200 22.05 0.95 -5.42
N THR A 201 21.66 2.09 -6.00
CA THR A 201 21.03 3.21 -5.27
C THR A 201 19.69 2.85 -4.61
N CYS A 202 19.07 1.73 -4.99
CA CYS A 202 17.81 1.25 -4.43
C CYS A 202 18.02 0.21 -3.31
N ALA A 203 19.26 -0.19 -3.01
CA ALA A 203 19.53 -1.27 -2.07
C ALA A 203 19.06 -0.96 -0.63
N ASP A 204 19.11 0.31 -0.23
CA ASP A 204 18.74 0.75 1.12
C ASP A 204 17.26 1.14 1.26
N GLN A 205 16.46 0.98 0.19
CA GLN A 205 15.03 1.30 0.24
C GLN A 205 14.30 0.30 1.14
N GLN A 206 13.48 0.83 2.05
CA GLN A 206 12.67 0.03 2.96
C GLN A 206 11.25 -0.11 2.43
N GLY A 207 10.74 -1.34 2.48
CA GLY A 207 9.41 -1.64 1.98
C GLY A 207 9.36 -1.82 0.47
N SER A 208 8.38 -2.61 0.04
CA SER A 208 8.20 -2.94 -1.37
C SER A 208 7.87 -1.74 -2.27
N ASP A 209 7.13 -0.75 -1.76
CA ASP A 209 6.71 0.42 -2.54
C ASP A 209 7.91 1.28 -2.94
N ALA A 210 8.66 1.78 -1.94
CA ALA A 210 9.86 2.58 -2.16
C ALA A 210 10.92 1.84 -3.00
N LEU A 211 11.09 0.54 -2.78
CA LEU A 211 12.05 -0.27 -3.53
C LEU A 211 11.70 -0.35 -5.03
N TRP A 212 10.46 -0.69 -5.36
CA TRP A 212 10.02 -0.82 -6.74
C TRP A 212 9.86 0.52 -7.45
N THR A 213 9.44 1.56 -6.73
CA THR A 213 9.41 2.95 -7.22
C THR A 213 10.83 3.44 -7.55
N CYS A 214 11.81 3.20 -6.68
CA CYS A 214 13.21 3.52 -6.97
C CYS A 214 13.72 2.79 -8.22
N ARG A 215 13.41 1.49 -8.37
CA ARG A 215 13.79 0.72 -9.56
C ARG A 215 13.15 1.27 -10.83
N GLU A 216 11.89 1.68 -10.79
CA GLU A 216 11.24 2.30 -11.95
C GLU A 216 11.88 3.66 -12.30
N GLN A 217 12.28 4.46 -11.30
CA GLN A 217 13.02 5.70 -11.53
C GLN A 217 14.38 5.45 -12.20
N VAL A 218 15.13 4.44 -11.74
CA VAL A 218 16.38 4.01 -12.39
C VAL A 218 16.13 3.57 -13.82
N TRP A 219 15.09 2.77 -14.08
CA TRP A 219 14.70 2.39 -15.44
C TRP A 219 14.45 3.62 -16.33
N ASN A 220 13.61 4.55 -15.87
CA ASN A 220 13.25 5.74 -16.62
C ASN A 220 14.46 6.64 -16.89
N ARG A 221 15.36 6.77 -15.91
CA ARG A 221 16.55 7.62 -16.01
C ARG A 221 17.62 7.00 -16.89
N ASP A 222 17.93 5.71 -16.72
CA ASP A 222 19.18 5.13 -17.23
C ASP A 222 18.98 4.21 -18.43
N PHE A 223 17.79 3.61 -18.59
CA PHE A 223 17.57 2.56 -19.59
C PHE A 223 16.53 2.94 -20.64
N ARG A 224 15.40 3.51 -20.25
CA ARG A 224 14.27 3.78 -21.15
C ARG A 224 14.69 4.60 -22.38
N GLY A 225 14.51 4.02 -23.57
CA GLY A 225 14.85 4.64 -24.85
C GLY A 225 16.35 4.82 -25.10
N LYS A 226 17.22 4.18 -24.31
CA LYS A 226 18.68 4.33 -24.37
C LYS A 226 19.35 3.02 -24.78
N THR A 227 20.61 3.13 -25.21
CA THR A 227 21.50 1.99 -25.40
C THR A 227 22.46 1.93 -24.21
N VAL A 228 22.47 0.81 -23.49
CA VAL A 228 23.34 0.58 -22.33
C VAL A 228 24.06 -0.75 -22.54
N ASP A 229 25.39 -0.74 -22.40
CA ASP A 229 26.25 -1.92 -22.62
C ASP A 229 26.04 -2.59 -24.00
N GLY A 230 25.77 -1.78 -25.02
CA GLY A 230 25.52 -2.27 -26.39
C GLY A 230 24.12 -2.85 -26.64
N LYS A 231 23.24 -2.90 -25.62
CA LYS A 231 21.83 -3.32 -25.76
C LYS A 231 20.91 -2.11 -25.82
N ALA A 232 20.06 -2.05 -26.84
CA ALA A 232 19.04 -1.01 -26.98
C ALA A 232 17.80 -1.36 -26.16
N PHE A 233 17.28 -0.39 -25.41
CA PHE A 233 16.07 -0.54 -24.61
C PHE A 233 14.93 0.31 -25.17
N PRO A 234 13.69 -0.19 -25.13
CA PRO A 234 12.54 0.52 -25.70
C PRO A 234 12.24 1.79 -24.91
N ASP A 235 11.75 2.83 -25.60
CA ASP A 235 11.13 3.98 -24.93
C ASP A 235 9.72 3.59 -24.44
N ASN A 236 9.68 2.80 -23.37
CA ASN A 236 8.44 2.33 -22.77
C ASN A 236 8.59 2.19 -21.24
N ARG A 237 7.46 2.07 -20.54
CA ARG A 237 7.39 1.96 -19.07
C ARG A 237 8.00 0.65 -18.59
N PHE A 238 8.64 0.65 -17.42
CA PHE A 238 9.28 -0.54 -16.84
C PHE A 238 8.30 -1.72 -16.70
N SER A 239 7.12 -1.43 -16.16
CA SER A 239 5.99 -2.37 -16.07
C SER A 239 5.60 -2.97 -17.43
N ALA A 240 5.70 -2.20 -18.51
CA ALA A 240 5.33 -2.66 -19.84
C ALA A 240 6.41 -3.55 -20.50
N VAL A 241 7.66 -3.35 -20.10
CA VAL A 241 8.82 -4.02 -20.70
C VAL A 241 9.08 -5.37 -20.05
N PHE A 242 9.01 -5.45 -18.71
CA PHE A 242 9.38 -6.66 -17.98
C PHE A 242 8.18 -7.46 -17.44
N PHE A 243 7.07 -6.81 -17.11
CA PHE A 243 6.00 -7.44 -16.32
C PHE A 243 4.79 -7.89 -17.14
N GLN A 244 4.97 -8.08 -18.45
CA GLN A 244 3.86 -8.35 -19.37
C GLN A 244 4.22 -9.45 -20.39
N PRO A 245 4.31 -10.72 -19.97
CA PRO A 245 4.85 -11.83 -20.75
C PRO A 245 4.04 -12.22 -21.99
N PHE A 246 2.81 -11.70 -22.18
CA PHE A 246 1.99 -12.03 -23.35
C PHE A 246 1.43 -10.84 -24.08
N TYR A 247 1.09 -9.77 -23.38
CA TYR A 247 0.45 -8.61 -23.97
C TYR A 247 0.84 -7.35 -23.23
N ALA A 248 1.51 -6.45 -23.95
CA ALA A 248 1.86 -5.14 -23.44
C ALA A 248 0.59 -4.33 -23.08
N GLY A 249 0.62 -3.62 -21.95
CA GLY A 249 -0.42 -2.75 -21.39
C GLY A 249 -1.57 -3.41 -20.63
N GLN A 250 -1.53 -4.72 -20.33
CA GLN A 250 -2.68 -5.38 -19.68
C GLN A 250 -2.73 -5.23 -18.16
N THR A 251 -3.95 -4.99 -17.68
CA THR A 251 -4.36 -4.88 -16.30
C THR A 251 -5.49 -5.88 -16.02
N PHE A 252 -5.62 -6.33 -14.77
CA PHE A 252 -6.47 -7.48 -14.41
C PHE A 252 -7.37 -7.23 -13.20
N GLY A 253 -8.39 -8.07 -13.07
CA GLY A 253 -9.39 -7.97 -12.01
C GLY A 253 -10.29 -6.75 -12.14
N ILE A 254 -11.22 -6.58 -11.20
CA ILE A 254 -12.13 -5.42 -11.18
C ILE A 254 -11.40 -4.10 -10.93
N GLY A 255 -10.22 -4.16 -10.30
CA GLY A 255 -9.35 -3.00 -10.11
C GLY A 255 -8.51 -2.62 -11.31
N GLN A 256 -8.40 -3.48 -12.34
CA GLN A 256 -7.43 -3.28 -13.43
C GLN A 256 -6.01 -2.99 -12.89
N LEU A 257 -5.50 -3.85 -11.99
CA LEU A 257 -4.13 -3.74 -11.48
C LEU A 257 -3.11 -4.37 -12.42
N ASN A 258 -1.90 -3.81 -12.44
CA ASN A 258 -0.75 -4.39 -13.13
C ASN A 258 0.20 -5.08 -12.12
N PRO A 259 1.06 -6.03 -12.57
CA PRO A 259 1.94 -6.77 -11.67
C PRO A 259 2.94 -5.92 -10.89
N LEU A 260 3.49 -4.85 -11.48
CA LEU A 260 4.44 -3.98 -10.78
C LEU A 260 3.77 -3.24 -9.61
N THR A 261 2.55 -2.75 -9.81
CA THR A 261 1.77 -2.12 -8.73
C THR A 261 1.44 -3.10 -7.62
N ALA A 262 1.14 -4.36 -7.95
CA ALA A 262 0.95 -5.39 -6.93
C ALA A 262 2.24 -5.65 -6.13
N LEU A 263 3.38 -5.72 -6.82
CA LEU A 263 4.69 -5.83 -6.17
C LEU A 263 5.00 -4.62 -5.27
N GLN A 264 4.72 -3.40 -5.72
CA GLN A 264 4.88 -2.17 -4.93
C GLN A 264 4.04 -2.23 -3.64
N MET A 265 2.77 -2.61 -3.73
CA MET A 265 1.86 -2.62 -2.57
C MET A 265 2.01 -3.86 -1.67
N SER A 266 2.88 -4.82 -2.03
CA SER A 266 2.95 -6.13 -1.39
C SER A 266 3.14 -6.07 0.13
N ASP A 267 4.01 -5.20 0.63
CA ASP A 267 4.32 -5.14 2.07
C ASP A 267 3.15 -4.55 2.86
N LEU A 268 2.56 -3.46 2.36
CA LEU A 268 1.38 -2.84 2.97
C LEU A 268 0.19 -3.80 2.98
N VAL A 269 -0.02 -4.54 1.88
CA VAL A 269 -1.10 -5.53 1.80
C VAL A 269 -0.84 -6.72 2.71
N HIS A 270 0.40 -7.15 2.85
CA HIS A 270 0.78 -8.17 3.82
C HIS A 270 0.49 -7.72 5.26
N GLU A 271 0.84 -6.49 5.59
CA GLU A 271 0.62 -5.91 6.93
C GLU A 271 -0.86 -5.77 7.27
N VAL A 272 -1.67 -5.23 6.36
CA VAL A 272 -3.08 -4.90 6.61
C VAL A 272 -3.99 -6.12 6.41
N SER A 273 -3.77 -6.90 5.35
CA SER A 273 -4.68 -7.98 4.94
C SER A 273 -4.12 -9.38 5.20
N GLY A 274 -2.87 -9.52 5.63
CA GLY A 274 -2.25 -10.82 5.92
C GLY A 274 -1.97 -11.69 4.69
N LEU A 275 -2.07 -11.13 3.48
CA LEU A 275 -1.76 -11.87 2.25
C LEU A 275 -0.25 -12.14 2.14
N PRO A 276 0.17 -13.23 1.46
CA PRO A 276 1.60 -13.49 1.24
C PRO A 276 2.29 -12.33 0.52
N ARG A 277 3.53 -12.04 0.90
CA ARG A 277 4.37 -11.11 0.14
C ARG A 277 4.62 -11.67 -1.27
N LEU A 278 4.57 -10.78 -2.25
CA LEU A 278 4.80 -11.08 -3.65
C LEU A 278 6.28 -10.92 -3.99
N ASP A 279 6.75 -11.79 -4.88
CA ASP A 279 8.12 -11.81 -5.38
C ASP A 279 8.11 -11.77 -6.91
N ALA A 280 8.96 -10.93 -7.51
CA ALA A 280 9.11 -10.87 -8.95
C ALA A 280 9.72 -12.17 -9.53
N GLY A 281 10.45 -12.94 -8.72
CA GLY A 281 10.91 -14.29 -9.04
C GLY A 281 9.79 -15.35 -9.02
N ASN A 282 8.56 -14.99 -8.62
CA ASN A 282 7.39 -15.86 -8.71
C ASN A 282 6.22 -15.18 -9.49
N PRO A 283 6.36 -15.00 -10.81
CA PRO A 283 5.35 -14.28 -11.59
C PRO A 283 3.96 -14.93 -11.56
N ASN A 284 3.88 -16.27 -11.45
CA ASN A 284 2.60 -16.99 -11.34
C ASN A 284 1.77 -16.52 -10.14
N GLN A 285 2.38 -16.37 -8.96
CA GLN A 285 1.70 -15.90 -7.76
C GLN A 285 1.25 -14.44 -7.88
N VAL A 286 2.06 -13.59 -8.51
CA VAL A 286 1.69 -12.19 -8.76
C VAL A 286 0.46 -12.13 -9.67
N TYR A 287 0.45 -12.93 -10.74
CA TYR A 287 -0.66 -12.99 -11.67
C TYR A 287 -1.94 -13.57 -11.06
N GLU A 288 -1.81 -14.63 -10.27
CA GLU A 288 -2.93 -15.19 -9.49
C GLU A 288 -3.59 -14.09 -8.65
N THR A 289 -2.77 -13.35 -7.90
CA THR A 289 -3.22 -12.31 -6.97
C THR A 289 -3.98 -11.18 -7.66
N ILE A 290 -3.47 -10.66 -8.79
CA ILE A 290 -4.13 -9.54 -9.48
C ILE A 290 -5.37 -9.97 -10.29
N MET A 291 -5.50 -11.25 -10.61
CA MET A 291 -6.63 -11.81 -11.37
C MET A 291 -7.78 -12.28 -10.48
N GLU A 292 -7.49 -12.70 -9.25
CA GLU A 292 -8.49 -13.16 -8.29
C GLU A 292 -9.25 -11.94 -7.71
N PRO A 293 -10.59 -11.85 -7.88
CA PRO A 293 -11.36 -10.68 -7.47
C PRO A 293 -11.34 -10.33 -5.99
N ASP A 294 -11.14 -11.30 -5.10
CA ASP A 294 -11.14 -11.10 -3.65
C ASP A 294 -9.77 -10.62 -3.18
N LEU A 295 -8.70 -11.17 -3.77
CA LEU A 295 -7.32 -10.72 -3.49
C LEU A 295 -7.05 -9.32 -4.05
N THR A 296 -7.48 -9.04 -5.28
CA THR A 296 -7.13 -7.80 -6.00
C THR A 296 -7.66 -6.53 -5.31
N LEU A 297 -8.80 -6.60 -4.60
CA LEU A 297 -9.40 -5.43 -3.94
C LEU A 297 -8.52 -4.87 -2.82
N ALA A 298 -7.78 -5.71 -2.10
CA ALA A 298 -6.83 -5.26 -1.07
C ALA A 298 -5.72 -4.39 -1.70
N TYR A 299 -5.21 -4.79 -2.86
CA TYR A 299 -4.19 -4.03 -3.60
C TYR A 299 -4.73 -2.72 -4.18
N VAL A 300 -6.01 -2.68 -4.58
CA VAL A 300 -6.67 -1.42 -5.00
C VAL A 300 -6.73 -0.44 -3.83
N ALA A 301 -7.17 -0.91 -2.65
CA ALA A 301 -7.25 -0.11 -1.44
C ALA A 301 -5.86 0.40 -1.01
N ALA A 302 -4.86 -0.48 -1.02
CA ALA A 302 -3.46 -0.13 -0.74
C ALA A 302 -2.93 0.96 -1.67
N THR A 303 -3.18 0.83 -2.98
CA THR A 303 -2.74 1.82 -3.99
C THR A 303 -3.34 3.19 -3.73
N LEU A 304 -4.64 3.24 -3.40
CA LEU A 304 -5.35 4.49 -3.13
C LEU A 304 -4.90 5.12 -1.80
N LYS A 305 -4.66 4.31 -0.78
CA LYS A 305 -4.08 4.75 0.49
C LYS A 305 -2.70 5.36 0.27
N SER A 306 -1.80 4.66 -0.42
CA SER A 306 -0.46 5.17 -0.75
C SER A 306 -0.54 6.49 -1.52
N ALA A 307 -1.48 6.62 -2.48
CA ALA A 307 -1.68 7.88 -3.20
C ALA A 307 -2.14 9.05 -2.29
N ILE A 308 -3.07 8.79 -1.35
CA ILE A 308 -3.52 9.78 -0.38
C ILE A 308 -2.36 10.21 0.53
N GLU A 309 -1.60 9.24 1.05
CA GLU A 309 -0.47 9.50 1.95
C GLU A 309 0.68 10.22 1.24
N ALA A 310 1.00 9.86 -0.01
CA ALA A 310 2.02 10.56 -0.80
C ALA A 310 1.68 12.04 -1.00
N TYR A 311 0.44 12.37 -1.38
CA TYR A 311 0.03 13.77 -1.55
C TYR A 311 0.01 14.54 -0.23
N ARG A 312 -0.40 13.87 0.84
CA ARG A 312 -0.42 14.41 2.18
C ARG A 312 0.99 14.76 2.67
N ASP A 313 1.91 13.81 2.58
CA ASP A 313 3.22 13.85 3.21
C ASP A 313 4.27 14.55 2.35
N ILE A 314 4.14 14.49 1.02
CA ILE A 314 5.08 15.13 0.09
C ILE A 314 4.53 16.47 -0.39
N ALA A 315 3.30 16.53 -0.89
CA ALA A 315 2.77 17.75 -1.50
C ALA A 315 2.04 18.68 -0.51
N GLY A 316 1.79 18.24 0.73
CA GLY A 316 1.08 19.01 1.74
C GLY A 316 -0.43 19.12 1.48
N PHE A 317 -1.00 18.23 0.67
CA PHE A 317 -2.43 18.23 0.32
C PHE A 317 -3.14 16.98 0.85
N ASP A 318 -4.16 17.19 1.67
CA ASP A 318 -5.07 16.11 2.05
C ASP A 318 -6.12 15.91 0.96
N ILE A 319 -6.01 14.80 0.21
CA ILE A 319 -6.93 14.42 -0.87
C ILE A 319 -7.95 13.35 -0.42
N SER A 320 -8.02 13.03 0.88
CA SER A 320 -8.90 11.99 1.44
C SER A 320 -10.40 12.28 1.30
N GLN A 321 -10.78 13.51 0.93
CA GLN A 321 -12.17 13.88 0.68
C GLN A 321 -12.49 14.03 -0.81
N ASN A 322 -11.53 13.83 -1.72
CA ASN A 322 -11.75 13.98 -3.16
C ASN A 322 -11.44 12.66 -3.92
N PRO A 323 -12.44 11.78 -4.11
CA PRO A 323 -12.25 10.53 -4.84
C PRO A 323 -11.92 10.73 -6.33
N GLY A 324 -12.26 11.87 -6.92
CA GLY A 324 -11.83 12.21 -8.28
C GLY A 324 -10.33 12.40 -8.41
N ILE A 325 -9.67 13.04 -7.43
CA ILE A 325 -8.21 13.17 -7.43
C ILE A 325 -7.56 11.78 -7.28
N THR A 326 -8.03 10.95 -6.35
CA THR A 326 -7.47 9.60 -6.23
C THR A 326 -7.72 8.74 -7.47
N ALA A 327 -8.87 8.87 -8.13
CA ALA A 327 -9.15 8.17 -9.39
C ALA A 327 -8.23 8.66 -10.54
N THR A 328 -7.88 9.95 -10.54
CA THR A 328 -6.88 10.52 -11.45
C THR A 328 -5.51 9.89 -11.23
N LEU A 329 -5.09 9.77 -9.98
CA LEU A 329 -3.81 9.15 -9.61
C LEU A 329 -3.80 7.64 -9.91
N TYR A 330 -4.90 6.96 -9.68
CA TYR A 330 -5.06 5.55 -10.03
C TYR A 330 -4.91 5.32 -11.54
N ASN A 331 -5.46 6.23 -12.36
CA ASN A 331 -5.35 6.15 -13.81
C ASN A 331 -3.94 6.49 -14.34
N THR A 332 -3.28 7.47 -13.72
CA THR A 332 -2.00 8.01 -14.21
C THR A 332 -0.78 7.29 -13.65
N GLY A 333 -0.91 6.65 -12.48
CA GLY A 333 0.18 6.01 -11.76
C GLY A 333 1.15 7.01 -11.11
N ASN A 334 2.17 6.48 -10.44
CA ASN A 334 3.30 7.19 -9.84
C ASN A 334 2.91 8.38 -8.94
N PRO A 335 2.05 8.17 -7.92
CA PRO A 335 1.56 9.26 -7.07
C PRO A 335 2.67 10.03 -6.35
N GLU A 336 3.74 9.35 -5.89
CA GLU A 336 4.88 10.01 -5.23
C GLU A 336 5.60 11.01 -6.14
N GLU A 337 5.97 10.59 -7.35
CA GLU A 337 6.65 11.45 -8.32
C GLU A 337 5.80 12.70 -8.65
N ARG A 338 4.49 12.51 -8.80
CA ARG A 338 3.54 13.59 -9.05
C ARG A 338 3.39 14.53 -7.84
N ALA A 339 3.42 13.98 -6.63
CA ALA A 339 3.41 14.77 -5.40
C ALA A 339 4.69 15.62 -5.27
N TYR A 340 5.87 15.06 -5.57
CA TYR A 340 7.12 15.81 -5.61
C TYR A 340 7.11 16.93 -6.65
N PHE A 341 6.59 16.64 -7.85
CA PHE A 341 6.44 17.65 -8.90
C PHE A 341 5.52 18.79 -8.44
N LEU A 342 4.35 18.46 -7.87
CA LEU A 342 3.40 19.46 -7.36
C LEU A 342 4.01 20.30 -6.23
N ARG A 343 4.72 19.68 -5.29
CA ARG A 343 5.44 20.40 -4.22
C ARG A 343 6.42 21.40 -4.83
N THR A 344 7.28 20.94 -5.73
CA THR A 344 8.32 21.76 -6.36
C THR A 344 7.72 22.93 -7.13
N GLU A 345 6.65 22.68 -7.88
CA GLU A 345 5.91 23.73 -8.58
C GLU A 345 5.32 24.75 -7.60
N ASN A 346 4.72 24.30 -6.50
CA ASN A 346 4.11 25.18 -5.51
C ASN A 346 5.12 25.99 -4.70
N GLU A 347 6.27 25.42 -4.37
CA GLU A 347 7.39 26.16 -3.75
C GLU A 347 7.84 27.32 -4.66
N ALA A 348 7.97 27.07 -5.97
CA ALA A 348 8.28 28.12 -6.94
C ALA A 348 7.17 29.17 -7.04
N ARG A 349 5.89 28.75 -7.07
CA ARG A 349 4.74 29.67 -7.12
C ARG A 349 4.69 30.59 -5.91
N VAL A 350 4.89 30.05 -4.71
CA VAL A 350 4.90 30.82 -3.46
C VAL A 350 6.06 31.81 -3.45
N ALA A 351 7.25 31.41 -3.92
CA ALA A 351 8.40 32.31 -4.04
C ALA A 351 8.13 33.47 -5.02
N GLU A 352 7.25 33.28 -6.01
CA GLU A 352 6.78 34.31 -6.94
C GLU A 352 5.57 35.10 -6.43
N GLY A 353 5.10 34.87 -5.19
CA GLY A 353 3.91 35.52 -4.63
C GLY A 353 2.59 35.05 -5.24
N LYS A 354 2.56 33.88 -5.89
CA LYS A 354 1.36 33.24 -6.45
C LYS A 354 0.79 32.23 -5.47
N GLU A 355 -0.52 32.06 -5.51
CA GLU A 355 -1.19 30.99 -4.76
C GLU A 355 -0.71 29.61 -5.20
N PRO A 356 -0.54 28.65 -4.26
CA PRO A 356 -0.30 27.26 -4.58
C PRO A 356 -1.37 26.70 -5.50
N ARG A 357 -0.96 25.86 -6.44
CA ARG A 357 -1.86 25.10 -7.30
C ARG A 357 -2.37 23.87 -6.53
N LEU A 358 -3.67 23.65 -6.57
CA LEU A 358 -4.30 22.45 -6.03
C LEU A 358 -4.07 21.25 -6.97
N PRO A 359 -4.13 20.01 -6.46
CA PRO A 359 -4.28 18.84 -7.32
C PRO A 359 -5.50 18.98 -8.22
N GLU A 360 -5.37 18.58 -9.49
CA GLU A 360 -6.42 18.68 -10.50
C GLU A 360 -6.79 17.31 -11.04
N GLU A 361 -8.08 17.11 -11.28
CA GLU A 361 -8.58 15.88 -11.86
C GLU A 361 -8.30 15.78 -13.37
N ASN A 362 -8.03 14.57 -13.85
CA ASN A 362 -8.12 14.26 -15.28
C ASN A 362 -9.55 13.82 -15.63
N TYR A 363 -9.76 13.39 -16.87
CA TYR A 363 -11.06 12.89 -17.34
C TYR A 363 -11.64 11.71 -16.53
N TYR A 364 -10.82 10.91 -15.83
CA TYR A 364 -11.31 9.90 -14.87
C TYR A 364 -11.89 10.59 -13.65
N GLY A 365 -11.06 11.39 -12.98
CA GLY A 365 -11.47 12.04 -11.74
C GLY A 365 -12.67 12.94 -11.94
N TRP A 366 -12.73 13.62 -13.10
CA TRP A 366 -13.84 14.48 -13.46
C TRP A 366 -15.17 13.73 -13.49
N LEU A 367 -15.20 12.57 -14.15
CA LEU A 367 -16.39 11.70 -14.20
C LEU A 367 -16.77 11.23 -12.80
N VAL A 368 -15.79 10.80 -12.01
CA VAL A 368 -16.05 10.27 -10.66
C VAL A 368 -16.72 11.32 -9.78
N ASN A 369 -16.19 12.54 -9.78
CA ASN A 369 -16.76 13.66 -9.03
C ASN A 369 -18.14 14.08 -9.57
N GLU A 370 -18.32 14.11 -10.90
CA GLU A 370 -19.62 14.40 -11.53
C GLU A 370 -20.70 13.37 -11.12
N LYS A 371 -20.31 12.10 -11.01
CA LYS A 371 -21.21 10.99 -10.66
C LYS A 371 -21.22 10.67 -9.16
N LEU A 372 -20.47 11.39 -8.34
CA LEU A 372 -20.27 11.07 -6.92
C LEU A 372 -21.59 10.95 -6.14
N PRO A 373 -22.57 11.87 -6.28
CA PRO A 373 -23.85 11.74 -5.58
C PRO A 373 -24.62 10.46 -5.96
N GLU A 374 -24.58 10.05 -7.22
CA GLU A 374 -25.25 8.84 -7.71
C GLU A 374 -24.56 7.56 -7.19
N LEU A 375 -23.23 7.58 -7.08
CA LEU A 375 -22.43 6.47 -6.57
C LEU A 375 -22.56 6.32 -5.04
N GLN A 376 -22.55 7.42 -4.30
CA GLN A 376 -22.73 7.44 -2.85
C GLN A 376 -24.08 6.85 -2.43
N ALA A 377 -25.14 7.08 -3.22
CA ALA A 377 -26.46 6.49 -2.96
C ALA A 377 -26.47 4.95 -2.98
N LEU A 378 -25.40 4.29 -3.45
CA LEU A 378 -25.25 2.85 -3.41
C LEU A 378 -24.53 2.32 -2.17
N PHE A 379 -23.84 3.13 -1.36
CA PHE A 379 -22.93 2.64 -0.31
C PHE A 379 -23.42 2.96 1.09
#